data_AF-A0A7J9VKV8-F1
#
_entry.id   AF-A0A7J9VKV8-F1
#
_cell.length_a   1.000
_cell.length_b   1.000
_cell.length_c   1.000
_cell.angle_alpha   90.00
_cell.angle_beta   90.00
_cell.angle_gamma   90.00
#
_symmetry.space_group_name_H-M   'P 1'
#
loop_
_entity.id
_entity.type
_entity.pdbx_description
1 polymer ?
#
loop_
_entity_poly.entity_id
_entity_poly.type
_entity_poly.pdbx_seq_one_letter_code
_entity_poly.pdbx_strand_id
1 'polypeptide(L)'
;MARRDLPSNADTSASYELPGIALISRDGAAQLLMAPGESSDVERFPIRRAGKKTALRFAVGEPGRRGTIWRLWASRETDDVYLGSRHTAREAKMSLHQSGDWRFQIVDPERPKTVRLHDFEGTPDGRIIHRWARPKPNAVGWTHAVSIVLPAHHLVTIPDDGVRWDDVRWCPAPRPGAQVEFQVKIVSPDRGVVSYRELIESGGRLAVMDALQLASGDVAIVLALTVVTTEDEAAEIARYEEKARLGVPPATDFDRSPQLGPRHLVFGHDPDGRPRYYDLAFTVDPG
;
A
#
# COMPACT_ATOMS: atom_id res chain seq x y z
N MET A 1 -26.61 -26.96 40.12
CA MET A 1 -25.86 -26.73 38.87
C MET A 1 -25.80 -25.21 38.68
N ALA A 2 -24.72 -24.59 39.15
CA ALA A 2 -24.59 -23.14 39.28
C ALA A 2 -24.36 -22.50 37.90
N ARG A 3 -25.15 -21.47 37.58
CA ARG A 3 -24.91 -20.59 36.44
C ARG A 3 -23.58 -19.87 36.66
N ARG A 4 -22.64 -20.04 35.72
CA ARG A 4 -21.44 -19.22 35.64
C ARG A 4 -21.87 -17.85 35.13
N ASP A 5 -21.85 -16.86 36.01
CA ASP A 5 -21.90 -15.46 35.63
C ASP A 5 -20.67 -15.15 34.76
N LEU A 6 -20.92 -14.63 33.56
CA LEU A 6 -19.87 -14.06 32.71
C LEU A 6 -19.38 -12.76 33.35
N PRO A 7 -18.07 -12.48 33.35
CA PRO A 7 -17.57 -11.24 33.90
C PRO A 7 -18.15 -10.04 33.14
N SER A 8 -18.62 -9.06 33.92
CA SER A 8 -19.13 -7.77 33.47
C SER A 8 -18.10 -7.02 32.63
N ASN A 9 -18.59 -6.37 31.57
CA ASN A 9 -17.91 -5.36 30.75
C ASN A 9 -16.82 -4.61 31.52
N ALA A 10 -15.57 -5.02 31.33
CA ALA A 10 -14.44 -4.21 31.70
C ALA A 10 -14.42 -2.98 30.78
N ASP A 11 -14.52 -1.83 31.44
CA ASP A 11 -14.29 -0.49 30.96
C ASP A 11 -13.11 -0.46 29.96
N THR A 12 -13.43 -0.27 28.67
CA THR A 12 -12.44 -0.10 27.59
C THR A 12 -12.22 1.37 27.27
N SER A 13 -12.34 2.25 28.29
CA SER A 13 -11.83 3.62 28.22
C SER A 13 -10.30 3.62 28.31
N ALA A 14 -9.63 3.01 27.34
CA ALA A 14 -8.30 3.46 27.00
C ALA A 14 -8.44 4.90 26.52
N SER A 15 -8.14 5.88 27.38
CA SER A 15 -8.09 7.28 26.99
C SER A 15 -6.94 7.43 25.99
N TYR A 16 -7.27 7.49 24.71
CA TYR A 16 -6.30 7.71 23.65
C TYR A 16 -5.94 9.20 23.63
N GLU A 17 -4.98 9.63 24.45
CA GLU A 17 -4.46 11.00 24.43
C GLU A 17 -3.58 11.30 23.20
N LEU A 18 -3.46 10.35 22.28
CA LEU A 18 -2.50 10.34 21.18
C LEU A 18 -3.15 9.97 19.86
N PRO A 19 -2.81 10.68 18.75
CA PRO A 19 -3.22 10.23 17.44
C PRO A 19 -2.60 8.86 17.16
N GLY A 20 -3.47 7.88 16.97
CA GLY A 20 -3.06 6.49 16.92
C GLY A 20 -4.09 5.60 16.26
N ILE A 21 -3.62 4.43 15.83
CA ILE A 21 -4.45 3.40 15.26
C ILE A 21 -4.34 2.15 16.14
N ALA A 22 -5.50 1.63 16.55
CA ALA A 22 -5.63 0.37 17.26
C ALA A 22 -6.50 -0.58 16.43
N LEU A 23 -6.17 -1.86 16.51
CA LEU A 23 -6.99 -2.92 15.94
C LEU A 23 -7.49 -3.78 17.09
N ILE A 24 -8.81 -3.86 17.26
CA ILE A 24 -9.43 -4.63 18.33
C ILE A 24 -10.28 -5.76 17.74
N SER A 25 -10.37 -6.91 18.40
CA SER A 25 -11.30 -7.97 18.04
C SER A 25 -12.50 -7.96 18.98
N ARG A 26 -13.71 -7.92 18.43
CA ARG A 26 -14.96 -8.09 19.19
C ARG A 26 -15.85 -9.08 18.46
N ASP A 27 -16.33 -10.09 19.19
CA ASP A 27 -17.23 -11.13 18.66
C ASP A 27 -16.70 -11.83 17.39
N GLY A 28 -15.38 -11.99 17.30
CA GLY A 28 -14.71 -12.62 16.15
C GLY A 28 -14.53 -11.70 14.92
N ALA A 29 -14.97 -10.45 15.00
CA ALA A 29 -14.75 -9.44 13.97
C ALA A 29 -13.72 -8.41 14.44
N ALA A 30 -12.67 -8.19 13.64
CA ALA A 30 -11.73 -7.11 13.88
C ALA A 30 -12.39 -5.76 13.55
N GLN A 31 -12.13 -4.75 14.38
CA GLN A 31 -12.50 -3.35 14.17
C GLN A 31 -11.25 -2.48 14.23
N LEU A 32 -11.13 -1.57 13.29
CA LEU A 32 -10.06 -0.58 13.30
C LEU A 32 -10.57 0.69 13.98
N LEU A 33 -9.85 1.11 15.01
CA LEU A 33 -10.10 2.34 15.73
C LEU A 33 -9.00 3.35 15.36
N MET A 34 -9.41 4.51 14.88
CA MET A 34 -8.52 5.66 14.72
C MET A 34 -8.94 6.72 15.73
N ALA A 35 -8.01 7.13 16.59
CA ALA A 35 -8.19 8.29 17.46
C ALA A 35 -7.49 9.48 16.78
N PRO A 36 -8.21 10.48 16.26
CA PRO A 36 -7.61 11.68 15.70
C PRO A 36 -7.24 12.64 16.84
N GLY A 37 -6.15 12.36 17.55
CA GLY A 37 -5.54 13.29 18.51
C GLY A 37 -6.50 13.81 19.59
N GLU A 38 -6.62 15.13 19.70
CA GLU A 38 -7.40 15.83 20.75
C GLU A 38 -8.93 15.61 20.68
N SER A 39 -9.44 14.94 19.64
CA SER A 39 -10.85 14.58 19.57
C SER A 39 -11.13 13.29 20.33
N SER A 40 -12.20 13.29 21.14
CA SER A 40 -12.73 12.07 21.77
C SER A 40 -13.41 11.13 20.77
N ASP A 41 -13.66 11.56 19.54
CA ASP A 41 -14.38 10.78 18.54
C ASP A 41 -13.44 9.78 17.86
N VAL A 42 -13.54 8.52 18.28
CA VAL A 42 -12.87 7.40 17.64
C VAL A 42 -13.60 7.04 16.34
N GLU A 43 -12.92 7.22 15.21
CA GLU A 43 -13.41 6.76 13.93
C GLU A 43 -13.28 5.23 13.84
N ARG A 44 -14.38 4.57 13.44
CA ARG A 44 -14.44 3.12 13.28
C ARG A 44 -14.47 2.76 11.81
N PHE A 45 -13.51 1.96 11.36
CA PHE A 45 -13.51 1.46 9.99
C PHE A 45 -13.98 0.00 9.96
N PRO A 46 -14.99 -0.32 9.14
CA PRO A 46 -15.44 -1.70 8.99
C PRO A 46 -14.37 -2.53 8.29
N ILE A 47 -14.05 -3.70 8.85
CA ILE A 47 -13.09 -4.64 8.26
C ILE A 47 -13.87 -5.78 7.64
N ARG A 48 -13.61 -6.04 6.36
CA ARG A 48 -14.25 -7.12 5.63
C ARG A 48 -13.36 -8.35 5.66
N ARG A 49 -13.95 -9.53 5.81
CA ARG A 49 -13.22 -10.79 5.67
C ARG A 49 -12.78 -10.98 4.22
N ALA A 50 -11.54 -11.44 4.03
CA ALA A 50 -10.98 -11.77 2.74
C ALA A 50 -11.78 -12.88 2.02
N GLY A 51 -11.89 -12.75 0.70
CA GLY A 51 -12.67 -13.64 -0.16
C GLY A 51 -12.53 -13.29 -1.64
N LYS A 52 -13.08 -14.14 -2.51
CA LYS A 52 -12.96 -14.02 -3.99
C LYS A 52 -13.46 -12.69 -4.55
N LYS A 53 -14.42 -12.05 -3.87
CA LYS A 53 -15.04 -10.78 -4.30
C LYS A 53 -14.55 -9.57 -3.49
N THR A 54 -13.63 -9.75 -2.55
CA THR A 54 -13.11 -8.66 -1.73
C THR A 54 -11.71 -8.30 -2.22
N ALA A 55 -11.61 -7.14 -2.85
CA ALA A 55 -10.34 -6.51 -3.15
C ALA A 55 -10.45 -5.04 -2.77
N LEU A 56 -9.39 -4.52 -2.18
CA LEU A 56 -9.22 -3.11 -1.92
C LEU A 56 -8.66 -2.48 -3.17
N ARG A 57 -9.17 -1.31 -3.53
CA ARG A 57 -8.66 -0.50 -4.64
C ARG A 57 -8.39 0.89 -4.11
N PHE A 58 -7.18 1.39 -4.32
CA PHE A 58 -6.77 2.69 -3.81
C PHE A 58 -5.80 3.36 -4.78
N ALA A 59 -5.79 4.68 -4.78
CA ALA A 59 -4.95 5.49 -5.68
C ALA A 59 -4.77 6.90 -5.11
N VAL A 60 -3.79 7.62 -5.64
CA VAL A 60 -3.60 9.06 -5.39
C VAL A 60 -4.19 9.86 -6.54
N GLY A 61 -4.86 10.97 -6.22
CA GLY A 61 -5.46 11.87 -7.19
C GLY A 61 -6.94 11.59 -7.39
N GLU A 62 -7.38 11.63 -8.64
CA GLU A 62 -8.78 11.49 -9.04
C GLU A 62 -8.89 10.90 -10.45
N PRO A 63 -10.07 10.40 -10.88
CA PRO A 63 -10.28 10.00 -12.27
C PRO A 63 -9.83 11.10 -13.24
N GLY A 64 -9.04 10.72 -14.24
CA GLY A 64 -8.47 11.63 -15.23
C GLY A 64 -7.13 12.25 -14.84
N ARG A 65 -6.78 12.34 -13.56
CA ARG A 65 -5.43 12.76 -13.11
C ARG A 65 -4.99 12.02 -11.85
N ARG A 66 -4.18 10.97 -12.02
CA ARG A 66 -3.88 10.02 -10.93
C ARG A 66 -2.54 9.31 -11.06
N GLY A 67 -2.18 8.63 -9.97
CA GLY A 67 -1.19 7.56 -9.97
C GLY A 67 -1.72 6.21 -10.42
N THR A 68 -0.95 5.17 -10.14
CA THR A 68 -1.40 3.78 -10.31
C THR A 68 -2.59 3.51 -9.40
N ILE A 69 -3.63 2.86 -9.94
CA ILE A 69 -4.67 2.25 -9.11
C ILE A 69 -4.14 0.92 -8.60
N TRP A 70 -3.84 0.87 -7.32
CA TRP A 70 -3.37 -0.32 -6.64
C TRP A 70 -4.56 -1.19 -6.23
N ARG A 71 -4.34 -2.50 -6.29
CA ARG A 71 -5.29 -3.51 -5.85
C ARG A 71 -4.62 -4.39 -4.80
N LEU A 72 -5.21 -4.46 -3.61
CA LEU A 72 -4.83 -5.42 -2.57
C LEU A 72 -5.94 -6.47 -2.43
N TRP A 73 -5.58 -7.74 -2.41
CA TRP A 73 -6.51 -8.83 -2.14
C TRP A 73 -5.82 -9.92 -1.35
N ALA A 74 -6.59 -10.76 -0.68
CA ALA A 74 -6.05 -11.84 0.13
C ALA A 74 -6.76 -13.16 -0.19
N SER A 75 -6.10 -14.26 0.14
CA SER A 75 -6.68 -15.60 0.11
C SER A 75 -7.83 -15.71 1.11
N ARG A 76 -8.80 -16.57 0.83
CA ARG A 76 -9.88 -16.89 1.76
C ARG A 76 -9.45 -17.92 2.81
N GLU A 77 -8.50 -18.77 2.44
CA GLU A 77 -8.14 -20.00 3.16
C GLU A 77 -6.78 -19.89 3.85
N THR A 78 -5.95 -18.94 3.41
CA THR A 78 -4.60 -18.69 3.92
C THR A 78 -4.45 -17.20 4.23
N ASP A 79 -3.39 -16.84 4.95
CA ASP A 79 -3.02 -15.44 5.21
C ASP A 79 -2.22 -14.81 4.07
N ASP A 80 -2.24 -15.39 2.87
CA ASP A 80 -1.54 -14.83 1.73
C ASP A 80 -2.20 -13.52 1.29
N VAL A 81 -1.40 -12.46 1.22
CA VAL A 81 -1.82 -11.14 0.73
C VAL A 81 -1.11 -10.85 -0.59
N TYR A 82 -1.83 -10.25 -1.51
CA TYR A 82 -1.34 -9.89 -2.83
C TYR A 82 -1.59 -8.42 -3.11
N LEU A 83 -0.61 -7.78 -3.73
CA LEU A 83 -0.65 -6.38 -4.10
C LEU A 83 -0.13 -6.21 -5.52
N GLY A 84 -0.81 -5.39 -6.32
CA GLY A 84 -0.35 -5.05 -7.66
C GLY A 84 -1.21 -3.96 -8.29
N SER A 85 -0.75 -3.40 -9.41
CA SER A 85 -1.58 -2.50 -10.21
C SER A 85 -2.85 -3.23 -10.66
N ARG A 86 -3.98 -2.53 -10.64
CA ARG A 86 -5.29 -3.05 -11.08
C ARG A 86 -5.22 -3.64 -12.49
N HIS A 87 -4.48 -3.00 -13.39
CA HIS A 87 -4.40 -3.39 -14.79
C HIS A 87 -3.36 -4.50 -15.02
N THR A 88 -2.27 -4.49 -14.25
CA THR A 88 -1.10 -5.33 -14.52
C THR A 88 -0.82 -6.38 -13.44
N ALA A 89 -1.71 -6.57 -12.47
CA ALA A 89 -1.59 -7.62 -11.44
C ALA A 89 -1.49 -9.06 -12.00
N ARG A 90 -1.88 -9.27 -13.27
CA ARG A 90 -1.69 -10.53 -13.99
C ARG A 90 -0.33 -10.65 -14.69
N GLU A 91 0.39 -9.55 -14.83
CA GLU A 91 1.75 -9.47 -15.39
C GLU A 91 2.78 -9.52 -14.27
N ALA A 92 2.62 -8.68 -13.24
CA ALA A 92 3.48 -8.67 -12.06
C ALA A 92 2.71 -8.36 -10.79
N LYS A 93 3.10 -8.97 -9.67
CA LYS A 93 2.50 -8.69 -8.36
C LYS A 93 3.46 -8.97 -7.21
N MET A 94 3.23 -8.27 -6.12
CA MET A 94 3.80 -8.61 -4.82
C MET A 94 2.92 -9.69 -4.18
N SER A 95 3.55 -10.75 -3.69
CA SER A 95 2.92 -11.86 -2.97
C SER A 95 3.55 -11.95 -1.59
N LEU A 96 2.75 -11.72 -0.55
CA LEU A 96 3.12 -11.77 0.85
C LEU A 96 2.58 -13.09 1.41
N HIS A 97 3.32 -14.18 1.20
CA HIS A 97 2.86 -15.51 1.60
C HIS A 97 2.86 -15.68 3.13
N GLN A 98 1.91 -16.47 3.63
CA GLN A 98 1.80 -16.85 5.04
C GLN A 98 3.07 -17.53 5.57
N SER A 99 3.78 -18.25 4.70
CA SER A 99 5.08 -18.89 5.01
C SER A 99 6.17 -17.89 5.42
N GLY A 100 5.98 -16.60 5.13
CA GLY A 100 6.97 -15.55 5.32
C GLY A 100 7.92 -15.36 4.14
N ASP A 101 7.74 -16.12 3.05
CA ASP A 101 8.43 -15.88 1.79
C ASP A 101 7.70 -14.78 1.01
N TRP A 102 8.23 -13.55 1.06
CA TRP A 102 7.62 -12.40 0.39
C TRP A 102 8.38 -12.06 -0.87
N ARG A 103 7.66 -11.73 -1.93
CA ARG A 103 8.29 -11.53 -3.24
C ARG A 103 7.50 -10.62 -4.15
N PHE A 104 8.22 -9.95 -5.02
CA PHE A 104 7.70 -9.30 -6.21
C PHE A 104 8.16 -10.08 -7.43
N GLN A 105 7.20 -10.48 -8.27
CA GLN A 105 7.47 -11.39 -9.36
C GLN A 105 6.60 -11.12 -10.59
N ILE A 106 7.12 -11.52 -11.74
CA ILE A 106 6.39 -11.69 -12.99
C ILE A 106 5.50 -12.93 -12.86
N VAL A 107 4.21 -12.76 -13.10
CA VAL A 107 3.20 -13.83 -13.03
C VAL A 107 3.10 -14.56 -14.37
N ASP A 108 3.10 -13.80 -15.47
CA ASP A 108 2.97 -14.32 -16.83
C ASP A 108 4.00 -13.61 -17.74
N PRO A 109 5.14 -14.25 -18.04
CA PRO A 109 6.21 -13.62 -18.81
C PRO A 109 5.87 -13.42 -20.30
N GLU A 110 4.91 -14.19 -20.83
CA GLU A 110 4.50 -14.16 -22.24
C GLU A 110 3.46 -13.06 -22.52
N ARG A 111 2.92 -12.43 -21.47
CA ARG A 111 1.90 -11.39 -21.59
C ARG A 111 2.53 -10.06 -22.04
N PRO A 112 1.90 -9.31 -22.97
CA PRO A 112 2.35 -7.97 -23.33
C PRO A 112 2.47 -7.09 -22.09
N LYS A 113 3.63 -6.45 -21.92
CA LYS A 113 3.97 -5.71 -20.69
C LYS A 113 3.46 -4.28 -20.79
N THR A 114 2.65 -3.87 -19.83
CA THR A 114 2.21 -2.46 -19.66
C THR A 114 2.86 -1.77 -18.47
N VAL A 115 3.68 -2.51 -17.70
CA VAL A 115 4.60 -1.96 -16.68
C VAL A 115 6.03 -2.39 -16.97
N ARG A 116 6.96 -1.43 -16.94
CA ARG A 116 8.40 -1.69 -17.04
C ARG A 116 8.99 -1.84 -15.64
N LEU A 117 9.73 -2.93 -15.46
CA LEU A 117 10.44 -3.24 -14.23
C LEU A 117 11.93 -2.96 -14.47
N HIS A 118 12.50 -2.03 -13.71
CA HIS A 118 13.95 -1.79 -13.72
C HIS A 118 14.65 -2.86 -12.85
N ASP A 119 15.92 -3.15 -13.17
CA ASP A 119 16.78 -4.07 -12.40
C ASP A 119 16.32 -5.53 -12.35
N PHE A 120 15.78 -6.00 -13.47
CA PHE A 120 15.58 -7.43 -13.67
C PHE A 120 16.94 -8.13 -13.91
N GLU A 121 17.69 -8.38 -12.85
CA GLU A 121 18.77 -9.37 -12.84
C GLU A 121 18.12 -10.74 -12.65
N GLY A 122 17.79 -11.40 -13.75
CA GLY A 122 17.01 -12.64 -13.71
C GLY A 122 17.65 -13.71 -12.81
N THR A 123 16.88 -14.18 -11.82
CA THR A 123 17.12 -15.49 -11.20
C THR A 123 17.07 -16.60 -12.28
N PRO A 124 17.62 -17.81 -12.03
CA PRO A 124 17.58 -18.92 -13.00
C PRO A 124 16.17 -19.27 -13.53
N ASP A 125 15.13 -19.01 -12.73
CA ASP A 125 13.72 -19.19 -13.10
C ASP A 125 13.08 -17.95 -13.75
N GLY A 126 13.80 -16.83 -13.83
CA GLY A 126 13.47 -15.65 -14.64
C GLY A 126 12.18 -14.91 -14.26
N ARG A 127 11.58 -15.18 -13.09
CA ARG A 127 10.29 -14.59 -12.71
C ARG A 127 10.31 -13.80 -11.42
N ILE A 128 11.15 -14.18 -10.46
CA ILE A 128 11.27 -13.46 -9.19
C ILE A 128 12.19 -12.27 -9.41
N ILE A 129 11.67 -11.07 -9.12
CA ILE A 129 12.38 -9.79 -9.27
C ILE A 129 13.04 -9.44 -7.94
N HIS A 130 12.25 -9.47 -6.85
CA HIS A 130 12.74 -9.26 -5.50
C HIS A 130 12.13 -10.29 -4.56
N ARG A 131 12.91 -10.72 -3.57
CA ARG A 131 12.49 -11.65 -2.53
C ARG A 131 13.01 -11.16 -1.19
N TRP A 132 12.17 -11.16 -0.17
CA TRP A 132 12.53 -10.78 1.19
C TRP A 132 11.74 -11.62 2.20
N ALA A 133 12.28 -11.73 3.41
CA ALA A 133 11.59 -12.43 4.48
C ALA A 133 10.55 -11.51 5.13
N ARG A 134 9.43 -12.07 5.60
CA ARG A 134 8.48 -11.38 6.48
C ARG A 134 9.24 -10.81 7.69
N PRO A 135 9.23 -9.48 7.90
CA PRO A 135 9.81 -8.89 9.09
C PRO A 135 9.09 -9.38 10.34
N LYS A 136 9.79 -9.35 11.47
CA LYS A 136 9.14 -9.60 12.77
C LYS A 136 8.13 -8.48 13.05
N PRO A 137 6.97 -8.78 13.65
CA PRO A 137 6.08 -7.75 14.13
C PRO A 137 6.79 -6.91 15.20
N ASN A 138 6.44 -5.63 15.30
CA ASN A 138 6.87 -4.80 16.42
C ASN A 138 6.19 -5.24 17.74
N ALA A 139 6.53 -4.57 18.84
CA ALA A 139 6.04 -4.92 20.18
C ALA A 139 4.50 -4.93 20.30
N VAL A 140 3.80 -4.19 19.43
CA VAL A 140 2.34 -4.06 19.41
C VAL A 140 1.67 -4.87 18.30
N GLY A 141 2.38 -5.82 17.69
CA GLY A 141 1.80 -6.77 16.72
C GLY A 141 1.67 -6.26 15.29
N TRP A 142 2.33 -5.16 14.94
CA TRP A 142 2.30 -4.58 13.58
C TRP A 142 3.52 -5.02 12.78
N THR A 143 3.28 -5.61 11.62
CA THR A 143 4.31 -5.97 10.65
C THR A 143 4.23 -5.02 9.45
N HIS A 144 5.29 -4.26 9.19
CA HIS A 144 5.40 -3.49 7.96
C HIS A 144 5.70 -4.45 6.80
N ALA A 145 4.85 -4.45 5.77
CA ALA A 145 5.02 -5.35 4.64
C ALA A 145 5.84 -4.74 3.51
N VAL A 146 5.36 -3.60 3.00
CA VAL A 146 5.96 -2.86 1.89
C VAL A 146 5.35 -1.46 1.84
N SER A 147 6.12 -0.50 1.33
CA SER A 147 5.65 0.84 1.01
C SER A 147 5.60 1.09 -0.49
N ILE A 148 4.60 1.85 -0.94
CA ILE A 148 4.55 2.40 -2.30
C ILE A 148 4.58 3.91 -2.23
N VAL A 149 5.58 4.53 -2.82
CA VAL A 149 5.78 5.98 -2.85
C VAL A 149 5.33 6.55 -4.18
N LEU A 150 4.51 7.60 -4.12
CA LEU A 150 4.13 8.40 -5.27
C LEU A 150 4.45 9.88 -5.00
N PRO A 151 5.46 10.45 -5.67
CA PRO A 151 5.74 11.88 -5.62
C PRO A 151 4.69 12.70 -6.40
N ALA A 152 4.39 13.92 -5.92
CA ALA A 152 3.32 14.76 -6.48
C ALA A 152 3.42 15.01 -7.99
N HIS A 153 4.64 15.20 -8.51
CA HIS A 153 4.89 15.50 -9.92
C HIS A 153 4.73 14.29 -10.85
N HIS A 154 4.55 13.08 -10.30
CA HIS A 154 4.23 11.88 -11.07
C HIS A 154 2.73 11.59 -11.21
N LEU A 155 1.84 12.50 -10.82
CA LEU A 155 0.43 12.38 -11.20
C LEU A 155 0.28 12.70 -12.69
N VAL A 156 -0.27 11.75 -13.45
CA VAL A 156 -0.43 11.87 -14.90
C VAL A 156 -1.88 12.11 -15.27
N THR A 157 -2.08 12.93 -16.30
CA THR A 157 -3.39 13.07 -16.95
C THR A 157 -3.63 11.86 -17.85
N ILE A 158 -4.75 11.17 -17.64
CA ILE A 158 -5.16 10.01 -18.42
C ILE A 158 -6.43 10.39 -19.19
N PRO A 159 -6.35 10.62 -20.51
CA PRO A 159 -7.52 10.92 -21.33
C PRO A 159 -8.55 9.81 -21.25
N ASP A 160 -9.83 10.17 -21.18
CA ASP A 160 -10.97 9.24 -21.15
C ASP A 160 -10.84 8.14 -20.06
N ASP A 161 -10.32 8.51 -18.88
CA ASP A 161 -10.15 7.60 -17.75
C ASP A 161 -11.51 7.06 -17.27
N GLY A 162 -11.92 5.90 -17.79
CA GLY A 162 -13.19 5.24 -17.51
C GLY A 162 -13.30 4.65 -16.09
N VAL A 163 -12.43 5.03 -15.16
CA VAL A 163 -12.46 4.59 -13.77
C VAL A 163 -13.59 5.29 -13.05
N ARG A 164 -14.50 4.50 -12.48
CA ARG A 164 -15.58 5.02 -11.64
C ARG A 164 -15.05 5.47 -10.28
N TRP A 165 -15.54 6.62 -9.82
CA TRP A 165 -15.15 7.19 -8.53
C TRP A 165 -15.38 6.24 -7.35
N ASP A 166 -16.53 5.57 -7.33
CA ASP A 166 -16.99 4.69 -6.23
C ASP A 166 -16.25 3.33 -6.16
N ASP A 167 -15.47 2.99 -7.17
CA ASP A 167 -14.74 1.73 -7.26
C ASP A 167 -13.32 1.81 -6.66
N VAL A 168 -12.86 3.01 -6.31
CA VAL A 168 -11.51 3.28 -5.81
C VAL A 168 -11.57 4.19 -4.60
N ARG A 169 -10.81 3.86 -3.56
CA ARG A 169 -10.55 4.76 -2.43
C ARG A 169 -9.46 5.76 -2.84
N TRP A 170 -9.85 7.01 -3.02
CA TRP A 170 -8.94 8.07 -3.46
C TRP A 170 -8.26 8.74 -2.26
N CYS A 171 -6.93 8.76 -2.28
CA CYS A 171 -6.13 9.65 -1.47
C CYS A 171 -5.96 10.97 -2.26
N PRO A 172 -6.23 12.14 -1.66
CA PRO A 172 -6.04 13.42 -2.35
C PRO A 172 -4.62 13.59 -2.89
N ALA A 173 -4.49 14.31 -4.00
CA ALA A 173 -3.19 14.66 -4.55
C ALA A 173 -2.33 15.40 -3.51
N PRO A 174 -1.06 14.99 -3.29
CA PRO A 174 -0.15 15.75 -2.46
C PRO A 174 0.18 17.10 -3.12
N ARG A 175 0.56 18.08 -2.29
CA ARG A 175 1.05 19.38 -2.78
C ARG A 175 2.39 19.21 -3.51
N PRO A 176 2.79 20.16 -4.39
CA PRO A 176 4.14 20.17 -4.94
C PRO A 176 5.20 20.08 -3.83
N GLY A 177 6.25 19.28 -4.06
CA GLY A 177 7.30 18.99 -3.06
C GLY A 177 6.91 18.00 -1.97
N ALA A 178 5.73 17.36 -2.07
CA ALA A 178 5.30 16.29 -1.18
C ALA A 178 5.05 14.98 -1.95
N GLN A 179 4.87 13.90 -1.19
CA GLN A 179 4.55 12.58 -1.70
C GLN A 179 3.47 11.91 -0.87
N VAL A 180 2.83 10.90 -1.46
CA VAL A 180 2.01 9.94 -0.72
C VAL A 180 2.74 8.61 -0.66
N GLU A 181 2.80 8.04 0.54
CA GLU A 181 3.27 6.70 0.78
C GLU A 181 2.11 5.80 1.21
N PHE A 182 1.81 4.78 0.41
CA PHE A 182 0.92 3.71 0.82
C PHE A 182 1.71 2.65 1.60
N GLN A 183 1.47 2.55 2.89
CA GLN A 183 2.03 1.50 3.73
C GLN A 183 1.07 0.32 3.81
N VAL A 184 1.52 -0.85 3.37
CA VAL A 184 0.81 -2.11 3.62
C VAL A 184 1.34 -2.72 4.90
N LYS A 185 0.45 -3.02 5.85
CA LYS A 185 0.81 -3.66 7.13
C LYS A 185 -0.05 -4.88 7.38
N ILE A 186 0.53 -5.87 8.05
CA ILE A 186 -0.20 -7.02 8.61
C ILE A 186 -0.20 -6.87 10.12
N VAL A 187 -1.38 -6.85 10.73
CA VAL A 187 -1.59 -6.49 12.13
C VAL A 187 -2.35 -7.59 12.83
N SER A 188 -1.80 -8.05 13.96
CA SER A 188 -2.54 -8.93 14.87
C SER A 188 -3.42 -8.11 15.81
N PRO A 189 -4.74 -8.32 15.83
CA PRO A 189 -5.66 -7.58 16.71
C PRO A 189 -5.31 -7.72 18.19
N ASP A 190 -5.74 -6.73 19.00
CA ASP A 190 -5.66 -6.70 20.46
C ASP A 190 -4.23 -6.68 21.04
N ARG A 191 -3.23 -6.34 20.21
CA ARG A 191 -1.82 -6.31 20.61
C ARG A 191 -1.31 -4.93 20.99
N GLY A 192 -2.03 -3.86 20.64
CA GLY A 192 -1.71 -2.50 21.05
C GLY A 192 -2.00 -1.44 19.99
N VAL A 193 -1.51 -0.24 20.26
CA VAL A 193 -1.73 0.97 19.46
C VAL A 193 -0.41 1.36 18.79
N VAL A 194 -0.45 1.74 17.52
CA VAL A 194 0.65 2.45 16.88
C VAL A 194 0.34 3.95 16.85
N SER A 195 1.28 4.77 17.29
CA SER A 195 1.14 6.23 17.23
C SER A 195 1.71 6.76 15.91
N TYR A 196 1.04 7.78 15.37
CA TYR A 196 1.51 8.59 14.24
C TYR A 196 1.68 10.06 14.63
N ARG A 197 1.92 10.33 15.93
CA ARG A 197 2.08 11.69 16.45
C ARG A 197 3.19 12.44 15.74
N GLU A 198 4.39 11.87 15.65
CA GLU A 198 5.55 12.51 15.00
C GLU A 198 5.28 12.85 13.53
N LEU A 199 4.57 11.98 12.80
CA LEU A 199 4.14 12.23 11.44
C LEU A 199 3.22 13.47 11.37
N ILE A 200 2.26 13.59 12.28
CA ILE A 200 1.29 14.69 12.28
C ILE A 200 1.95 16.00 12.75
N GLU A 201 2.79 15.95 13.78
CA GLU A 201 3.53 17.10 14.31
C GLU A 201 4.51 17.68 13.29
N SER A 202 5.08 16.85 12.42
CA SER A 202 5.90 17.29 11.27
C SER A 202 5.08 17.78 10.07
N GLY A 203 3.75 17.92 10.21
CA GLY A 203 2.86 18.42 9.17
C GLY A 203 2.39 17.37 8.17
N GLY A 204 2.71 16.10 8.41
CA GLY A 204 2.22 14.97 7.65
C GLY A 204 0.73 14.71 7.87
N ARG A 205 0.15 13.89 6.99
CA ARG A 205 -1.25 13.47 7.07
C ARG A 205 -1.35 11.96 6.99
N LEU A 206 -2.36 11.42 7.64
CA LEU A 206 -2.65 9.99 7.68
C LEU A 206 -4.09 9.74 7.25
N ALA A 207 -4.30 8.72 6.43
CA ALA A 207 -5.61 8.18 6.12
C ALA A 207 -5.56 6.65 6.13
N VAL A 208 -6.63 6.02 6.59
CA VAL A 208 -6.85 4.59 6.37
C VAL A 208 -7.55 4.44 5.02
N MET A 209 -6.91 3.74 4.10
CA MET A 209 -7.50 3.51 2.79
C MET A 209 -8.56 2.42 2.86
N ASP A 210 -8.19 1.25 3.40
CA ASP A 210 -9.09 0.12 3.63
C ASP A 210 -8.36 -0.98 4.43
N ALA A 211 -9.09 -2.02 4.85
CA ALA A 211 -8.55 -3.17 5.58
C ALA A 211 -9.27 -4.49 5.23
N LEU A 212 -8.54 -5.61 5.27
CA LEU A 212 -9.05 -6.95 5.08
C LEU A 212 -8.64 -7.88 6.23
N GLN A 213 -9.62 -8.56 6.83
CA GLN A 213 -9.36 -9.64 7.79
C GLN A 213 -8.96 -10.91 7.04
N LEU A 214 -7.83 -11.49 7.43
CA LEU A 214 -7.22 -12.69 6.86
C LEU A 214 -7.83 -13.96 7.47
N ALA A 215 -7.35 -15.13 7.04
CA ALA A 215 -7.90 -16.41 7.45
C ALA A 215 -7.66 -16.69 8.95
N SER A 216 -6.52 -16.27 9.49
CA SER A 216 -6.17 -16.39 10.92
C SER A 216 -6.87 -15.39 11.84
N GLY A 217 -7.45 -14.33 11.28
CA GLY A 217 -7.96 -13.20 12.04
C GLY A 217 -7.01 -11.99 12.11
N ASP A 218 -5.74 -12.14 11.67
CA ASP A 218 -4.86 -11.00 11.36
C ASP A 218 -5.54 -10.07 10.33
N VAL A 219 -5.09 -8.82 10.24
CA VAL A 219 -5.64 -7.84 9.31
C VAL A 219 -4.54 -7.26 8.42
N ALA A 220 -4.75 -7.32 7.11
CA ALA A 220 -4.00 -6.53 6.15
C ALA A 220 -4.64 -5.13 6.04
N ILE A 221 -3.88 -4.09 6.36
CA ILE A 221 -4.32 -2.69 6.32
C ILE A 221 -3.48 -1.90 5.32
N VAL A 222 -4.14 -0.98 4.60
CA VAL A 222 -3.47 0.01 3.76
C VAL A 222 -3.65 1.38 4.38
N LEU A 223 -2.54 2.02 4.70
CA LEU A 223 -2.48 3.39 5.18
C LEU A 223 -1.92 4.27 4.09
N ALA A 224 -2.44 5.49 3.95
CA ALA A 224 -1.84 6.53 3.13
C ALA A 224 -1.23 7.61 4.04
N LEU A 225 0.06 7.84 3.88
CA LEU A 225 0.80 8.86 4.59
C LEU A 225 1.18 9.94 3.58
N THR A 226 0.73 11.18 3.78
CA THR A 226 1.19 12.32 2.99
C THR A 226 2.30 13.02 3.75
N VAL A 227 3.49 13.11 3.15
CA VAL A 227 4.69 13.69 3.77
C VAL A 227 5.39 14.65 2.82
N VAL A 228 6.13 15.60 3.36
CA VAL A 228 7.06 16.42 2.58
C VAL A 228 8.18 15.51 2.07
N THR A 229 8.53 15.65 0.79
CA THR A 229 9.66 14.92 0.20
C THR A 229 10.95 15.58 0.68
N THR A 230 11.78 14.84 1.41
CA THR A 230 13.08 15.34 1.89
C THR A 230 14.06 15.51 0.72
N GLU A 231 15.15 16.24 0.93
CA GLU A 231 16.18 16.42 -0.11
C GLU A 231 16.82 15.09 -0.53
N ASP A 232 17.11 14.22 0.44
CA ASP A 232 17.67 12.88 0.17
C ASP A 232 16.69 12.01 -0.64
N GLU A 233 15.40 12.02 -0.27
CA GLU A 233 14.36 11.28 -0.99
C GLU A 233 14.17 11.85 -2.41
N ALA A 234 14.19 13.18 -2.57
CA ALA A 234 14.11 13.82 -3.87
C ALA A 234 15.31 13.45 -4.76
N ALA A 235 16.53 13.40 -4.20
CA ALA A 235 17.72 12.98 -4.92
C ALA A 235 17.67 11.49 -5.31
N GLU A 236 17.10 10.64 -4.45
CA GLU A 236 16.83 9.23 -4.75
C GLU A 236 15.84 9.08 -5.91
N ILE A 237 14.70 9.78 -5.84
CA ILE A 237 13.68 9.80 -6.90
C ILE A 237 14.30 10.27 -8.22
N ALA A 238 15.07 11.36 -8.21
CA ALA A 238 15.73 11.87 -9.41
C ALA A 238 16.71 10.86 -10.02
N ARG A 239 17.44 10.09 -9.21
CA ARG A 239 18.29 8.99 -9.70
C ARG A 239 17.46 7.90 -10.38
N TYR A 240 16.32 7.55 -9.81
CA TYR A 240 15.41 6.57 -10.41
C TYR A 240 14.76 7.07 -11.69
N GLU A 241 14.36 8.34 -11.75
CA GLU A 241 13.86 8.99 -12.96
C GLU A 241 14.89 8.98 -14.08
N GLU A 242 16.14 9.34 -13.79
CA GLU A 242 17.21 9.33 -14.79
C GLU A 242 17.50 7.91 -15.31
N LYS A 243 17.58 6.94 -14.40
CA LYS A 243 17.73 5.53 -14.77
C LYS A 243 16.54 5.03 -15.60
N ALA A 244 15.34 5.45 -15.25
CA ALA A 244 14.12 5.14 -15.97
C ALA A 244 14.18 5.68 -17.40
N ARG A 245 14.56 6.97 -17.55
CA ARG A 245 14.72 7.68 -18.82
C ARG A 245 15.75 7.02 -19.75
N LEU A 246 16.89 6.60 -19.21
CA LEU A 246 17.95 5.92 -19.98
C LEU A 246 17.58 4.49 -20.39
N GLY A 247 16.68 3.83 -19.65
CA GLY A 247 16.29 2.44 -19.87
C GLY A 247 14.94 2.24 -20.57
N VAL A 248 14.38 3.29 -21.18
CA VAL A 248 13.07 3.22 -21.84
C VAL A 248 13.17 2.38 -23.13
N PRO A 249 12.40 1.28 -23.28
CA PRO A 249 12.33 0.55 -24.53
C PRO A 249 11.76 1.43 -25.66
N PRO A 250 12.05 1.10 -26.93
CA PRO A 250 11.36 1.70 -28.07
C PRO A 250 9.83 1.63 -27.90
N ALA A 251 9.11 2.61 -28.46
CA ALA A 251 7.64 2.63 -28.39
C ALA A 251 6.99 1.40 -29.06
N THR A 252 7.71 0.72 -29.95
CA THR A 252 7.30 -0.55 -30.57
C THR A 252 7.26 -1.71 -29.58
N ASP A 253 8.06 -1.64 -28.51
CA ASP A 253 8.26 -2.73 -27.55
C ASP A 253 7.49 -2.46 -26.24
N PHE A 254 7.14 -1.20 -25.99
CA PHE A 254 6.40 -0.76 -24.82
C PHE A 254 5.47 0.39 -25.17
N ASP A 255 4.16 0.13 -25.13
CA ASP A 255 3.13 1.13 -25.41
C ASP A 255 3.12 2.19 -24.30
N ARG A 256 3.50 3.42 -24.69
CA ARG A 256 3.55 4.60 -23.82
C ARG A 256 2.40 5.56 -24.07
N SER A 257 1.32 5.09 -24.70
CA SER A 257 0.15 5.92 -24.96
C SER A 257 -0.39 6.50 -23.65
N PRO A 258 -0.69 7.81 -23.57
CA PRO A 258 -1.18 8.45 -22.34
C PRO A 258 -2.43 7.80 -21.76
N GLN A 259 -3.25 7.15 -22.59
CA GLN A 259 -4.46 6.43 -22.20
C GLN A 259 -4.17 5.26 -21.27
N LEU A 260 -2.98 4.66 -21.36
CA LEU A 260 -2.55 3.58 -20.48
C LEU A 260 -1.96 4.09 -19.17
N GLY A 261 -1.61 5.38 -19.10
CA GLY A 261 -0.92 5.99 -17.97
C GLY A 261 0.34 5.21 -17.59
N PRO A 262 1.30 5.01 -18.52
CA PRO A 262 2.45 4.12 -18.32
C PRO A 262 3.26 4.49 -17.08
N ARG A 263 3.73 3.47 -16.34
CA ARG A 263 4.42 3.62 -15.05
C ARG A 263 5.71 2.81 -14.99
N HIS A 264 6.72 3.40 -14.37
CA HIS A 264 7.87 2.68 -13.86
C HIS A 264 7.62 2.32 -12.40
N LEU A 265 7.83 1.04 -12.09
CA LEU A 265 7.90 0.61 -10.70
C LEU A 265 9.35 0.31 -10.37
N VAL A 266 9.93 1.11 -9.48
CA VAL A 266 11.34 0.99 -9.09
C VAL A 266 11.41 0.50 -7.66
N PHE A 267 12.21 -0.54 -7.42
CA PHE A 267 12.43 -1.06 -6.07
C PHE A 267 13.56 -0.32 -5.38
N GLY A 268 13.36 -0.04 -4.10
CA GLY A 268 14.36 0.51 -3.21
C GLY A 268 14.11 0.05 -1.78
N HIS A 269 14.84 0.68 -0.86
CA HIS A 269 14.63 0.47 0.57
C HIS A 269 14.51 1.82 1.27
N ASP A 270 13.75 1.86 2.35
CA ASP A 270 13.82 2.94 3.31
C ASP A 270 15.18 2.95 4.04
N PRO A 271 15.55 4.06 4.70
CA PRO A 271 16.78 4.13 5.50
C PRO A 271 16.88 3.04 6.58
N ASP A 272 15.75 2.48 7.02
CA ASP A 272 15.69 1.38 7.99
C ASP A 272 15.72 -0.02 7.33
N GLY A 273 15.94 -0.09 6.02
CA GLY A 273 16.04 -1.32 5.23
C GLY A 273 14.70 -1.95 4.84
N ARG A 274 13.57 -1.28 5.09
CA ARG A 274 12.26 -1.81 4.68
C ARG A 274 12.06 -1.70 3.16
N PRO A 275 11.41 -2.69 2.54
CA PRO A 275 11.19 -2.69 1.09
C PRO A 275 10.23 -1.58 0.68
N ARG A 276 10.59 -0.87 -0.39
CA ARG A 276 9.82 0.25 -0.92
C ARG A 276 9.76 0.16 -2.44
N TYR A 277 8.63 0.58 -3.01
CA TYR A 277 8.48 0.73 -4.45
C TYR A 277 8.09 2.16 -4.79
N TYR A 278 8.76 2.73 -5.78
CA TYR A 278 8.46 4.04 -6.32
C TYR A 278 7.55 3.88 -7.53
N ASP A 279 6.34 4.42 -7.43
CA ASP A 279 5.35 4.49 -8.50
C ASP A 279 5.57 5.77 -9.29
N LEU A 280 6.41 5.68 -10.33
CA LEU A 280 6.86 6.83 -11.12
C LEU A 280 6.17 6.84 -12.49
N ALA A 281 5.77 8.02 -12.95
CA ALA A 281 5.30 8.20 -14.31
C ALA A 281 6.44 8.07 -15.32
N PHE A 282 6.15 7.57 -16.52
CA PHE A 282 7.00 7.91 -17.67
C PHE A 282 6.80 9.40 -17.95
N THR A 283 7.80 10.23 -17.65
CA THR A 283 7.82 11.61 -18.12
C THR A 283 8.01 11.57 -19.63
N VAL A 284 6.96 11.87 -20.39
CA VAL A 284 7.11 12.18 -21.81
C VAL A 284 7.73 13.57 -21.83
N ASP A 285 8.91 13.74 -22.41
CA ASP A 285 9.43 15.07 -22.68
C ASP A 285 8.31 15.85 -23.38
N PRO A 286 7.98 17.08 -22.94
CA PRO A 286 7.09 17.94 -23.68
C PRO A 286 7.79 18.29 -24.99
N GLY A 287 7.62 17.45 -26.01
CA GLY A 287 8.11 17.67 -27.35
C GLY A 287 7.49 18.91 -27.99
#